data_AF-A0A2Y9A666-F1
#
_entry.id   AF-A0A2Y9A666-F1
#
_cell.length_a   1.000
_cell.length_b   1.000
_cell.length_c   1.000
_cell.angle_alpha   90.00
_cell.angle_beta   90.00
_cell.angle_gamma   90.00
#
_symmetry.space_group_name_H-M   'P 1'
#
loop_
_entity.id
_entity.type
_entity.pdbx_description
1 polymer ?
#
loop_
_entity_poly.entity_id
_entity_poly.type
_entity_poly.pdbx_seq_one_letter_code
_entity_poly.pdbx_strand_id
1 'polypeptide(L)'
;MKYRIYDLSVRAMLNYSKPDGLFYKTVIDKNALRSCLKHSAHEQDDNALFYQIMCVLHGDDFKYENADLVTDLSDVIFYADFSRVFDRDASHPYYAQLQEKAASLFTNRGVEIDFGNGMHKYVAFERSASMSRNAVLSFIREDIFWKVTERIRLGMEITKCQLSKLYAYNGLMLSGGIRVDGIGIDKPHRVIVVENQKHTVHDTDVITVEDDGSDAPVRKYHRVERRESVDILGYDGEGVISKEFAKVINKKLGGEHTSFQIRLPYIKGMLHQIDIHDFFKSAGVAMLTDIWGVEHKVADVDIILTKSMFKGYGWLCDNNMSWENYWDAFRRYKHALYISGVSKDSPQKFTELNYQFLNTLSMTADEFRPLDLPLSFPVNDNRHWLTKETEREYHRLCTDREYRLSFFTSPKHRRGTKEYYLKKILEKNPKFIAEPVYADRLKSRAQAVLKQYALGRLIVAGDNRYLSADLLGFLRSFIPAKAKRNTSQRNFFNGAIQSEFEKNAFYAPSMAYTHSNECTLLRNPHISRNEEVQLQVYPDVENMRKYYLSHLTDVVMVNWDSLTAERLGGADFDGDMIKTISDPIVNRCVKRNSKAETP
;
A
#
# COMPACT_ATOMS: atom_id res chain seq x y z
N MET A 1 -13.39 -15.52 -0.91
CA MET A 1 -12.86 -16.89 -0.81
C MET A 1 -11.61 -16.85 0.06
N LYS A 2 -11.46 -17.84 0.93
CA LYS A 2 -10.28 -18.00 1.78
C LYS A 2 -9.69 -19.39 1.65
N TYR A 3 -8.42 -19.54 2.04
CA TYR A 3 -7.71 -20.81 2.08
C TYR A 3 -7.37 -21.19 3.51
N ARG A 4 -7.46 -22.48 3.83
CA ARG A 4 -6.94 -23.00 5.08
C ARG A 4 -5.45 -23.30 4.95
N ILE A 5 -4.62 -22.52 5.62
CA ILE A 5 -3.17 -22.70 5.69
C ILE A 5 -2.76 -22.93 7.15
N TYR A 6 -1.82 -23.84 7.40
CA TYR A 6 -1.31 -24.07 8.75
C TYR A 6 -0.16 -23.12 9.09
N ASP A 7 -0.19 -22.61 10.33
CA ASP A 7 0.88 -21.83 10.94
C ASP A 7 1.60 -22.68 11.99
N LEU A 8 2.87 -23.00 11.75
CA LEU A 8 3.68 -23.85 12.62
C LEU A 8 4.74 -23.01 13.35
N SER A 9 4.93 -23.29 14.64
CA SER A 9 6.04 -22.75 15.41
C SER A 9 7.31 -23.54 15.09
N VAL A 10 8.29 -22.87 14.49
CA VAL A 10 9.59 -23.51 14.19
C VAL A 10 10.24 -24.02 15.47
N ARG A 11 10.18 -23.26 16.56
CA ARG A 11 10.73 -23.70 17.85
C ARG A 11 10.15 -25.05 18.31
N ALA A 12 8.86 -25.29 18.11
CA ALA A 12 8.23 -26.56 18.41
C ALA A 12 8.65 -27.66 17.41
N MET A 13 8.75 -27.32 16.13
CA MET A 13 9.25 -28.24 15.09
C MET A 13 10.66 -28.76 15.41
N LEU A 14 11.55 -27.89 15.89
CA LEU A 14 12.96 -28.23 16.16
C LEU A 14 13.19 -29.21 17.32
N ASN A 15 12.14 -29.49 18.13
CA ASN A 15 12.16 -30.55 19.12
C ASN A 15 12.19 -31.94 18.46
N TYR A 16 11.74 -32.05 17.20
CA TYR A 16 11.73 -33.28 16.42
C TYR A 16 12.94 -33.41 15.49
N SER A 17 13.87 -32.44 15.52
CA SER A 17 15.10 -32.49 14.72
C SER A 17 16.14 -33.42 15.33
N LYS A 18 16.71 -34.31 14.52
CA LYS A 18 17.80 -35.24 14.87
C LYS A 18 19.04 -34.96 14.01
N PRO A 19 20.26 -35.21 14.52
CA PRO A 19 21.48 -35.11 13.71
C PRO A 19 21.42 -36.01 12.47
N ASP A 20 21.88 -35.50 11.34
CA ASP A 20 21.91 -36.17 10.03
C ASP A 20 23.16 -35.72 9.24
N GLY A 21 24.32 -36.27 9.63
CA GLY A 21 25.62 -35.83 9.13
C GLY A 21 25.98 -34.44 9.64
N LEU A 22 26.32 -33.53 8.72
CA LEU A 22 26.63 -32.11 9.04
C LEU A 22 25.38 -31.25 9.29
N PHE A 23 24.19 -31.80 9.12
CA PHE A 23 22.92 -31.08 9.23
C PHE A 23 21.98 -31.76 10.22
N TYR A 24 20.79 -31.19 10.40
CA TYR A 24 19.70 -31.82 11.14
C TYR A 24 18.56 -32.20 10.20
N LYS A 25 18.00 -33.40 10.41
CA LYS A 25 16.76 -33.83 9.76
C LYS A 25 15.59 -33.64 10.71
N THR A 26 14.54 -32.97 10.23
CA THR A 26 13.31 -32.74 10.98
C THR A 26 12.19 -33.56 10.35
N VAL A 27 11.57 -34.44 11.14
CA VAL A 27 10.46 -35.30 10.71
C VAL A 27 9.32 -35.16 11.72
N ILE A 28 8.14 -34.75 11.25
CA ILE A 28 6.97 -34.46 12.07
C ILE A 28 5.82 -35.34 11.59
N ASP A 29 5.52 -36.40 12.34
CA ASP A 29 4.36 -37.23 12.08
C ASP A 29 3.05 -36.53 12.49
N LYS A 30 1.91 -37.15 12.12
CA LYS A 30 0.56 -36.65 12.40
C LYS A 30 0.30 -36.36 13.89
N ASN A 31 0.92 -37.08 14.81
CA ASN A 31 0.76 -36.86 16.25
C ASN A 31 1.61 -35.68 16.72
N ALA A 32 2.86 -35.63 16.28
CA ALA A 32 3.80 -34.54 16.57
C ALA A 32 3.29 -33.19 16.05
N LEU A 33 2.65 -33.17 14.87
CA LEU A 33 2.13 -31.96 14.22
C LEU A 33 1.25 -31.11 15.15
N ARG A 34 0.39 -31.74 15.96
CA ARG A 34 -0.50 -31.03 16.89
C ARG A 34 0.24 -30.13 17.87
N SER A 35 1.45 -30.52 18.27
CA SER A 35 2.29 -29.74 19.18
C SER A 35 3.02 -28.58 18.49
N CYS A 36 3.13 -28.63 17.17
CA CYS A 36 3.82 -27.61 16.36
C CYS A 36 2.88 -26.49 15.90
N LEU A 37 1.57 -26.72 15.86
CA LEU A 37 0.59 -25.74 15.43
C LEU A 37 0.49 -24.55 16.40
N LYS A 38 0.63 -23.32 15.89
CA LYS A 38 0.31 -22.10 16.67
C LYS A 38 -1.19 -21.93 16.85
N HIS A 39 -1.94 -22.27 15.81
CA HIS A 39 -3.39 -22.27 15.74
C HIS A 39 -3.84 -23.52 15.00
N SER A 40 -5.03 -24.02 15.29
CA SER A 40 -5.55 -25.26 14.67
C SER A 40 -5.62 -25.18 13.14
N ALA A 41 -5.89 -23.99 12.57
CA ALA A 41 -5.57 -23.59 11.19
C ALA A 41 -5.89 -22.08 11.02
N HIS A 42 -5.19 -21.38 10.12
CA HIS A 42 -5.45 -19.98 9.80
C HIS A 42 -6.15 -19.85 8.43
N GLU A 43 -7.20 -19.04 8.36
CA GLU A 43 -7.84 -18.69 7.09
C GLU A 43 -7.11 -17.52 6.44
N GLN A 44 -6.55 -17.74 5.26
CA GLN A 44 -5.84 -16.72 4.49
C GLN A 44 -6.71 -16.25 3.33
N ASP A 45 -6.72 -14.95 3.06
CA ASP A 45 -7.38 -14.42 1.86
C ASP A 45 -6.66 -14.89 0.59
N ASP A 46 -7.41 -14.97 -0.51
CA ASP A 46 -6.85 -15.34 -1.81
C ASP A 46 -5.73 -14.38 -2.25
N ASN A 47 -4.77 -14.94 -2.99
CA ASN A 47 -3.67 -14.20 -3.60
C ASN A 47 -3.21 -14.91 -4.88
N ALA A 48 -2.35 -14.24 -5.65
CA ALA A 48 -1.91 -14.77 -6.94
C ALA A 48 -1.11 -16.07 -6.80
N LEU A 49 -0.31 -16.23 -5.74
CA LEU A 49 0.44 -17.46 -5.51
C LEU A 49 -0.49 -18.66 -5.28
N PHE A 50 -1.50 -18.51 -4.44
CA PHE A 50 -2.45 -19.58 -4.14
C PHE A 50 -3.18 -20.05 -5.39
N TYR A 51 -3.65 -19.13 -6.23
CA TYR A 51 -4.23 -19.48 -7.52
C TYR A 51 -3.25 -20.29 -8.39
N GLN A 52 -1.98 -19.88 -8.46
CA GLN A 52 -0.97 -20.60 -9.24
C GLN A 52 -0.70 -22.01 -8.69
N ILE A 53 -0.72 -22.20 -7.38
CA ILE A 53 -0.61 -23.53 -6.76
C ILE A 53 -1.84 -24.37 -7.12
N MET A 54 -3.06 -23.81 -7.06
CA MET A 54 -4.28 -24.52 -7.47
C MET A 54 -4.22 -24.96 -8.94
N CYS A 55 -3.71 -24.14 -9.84
CA CYS A 55 -3.49 -24.56 -11.24
C CYS A 55 -2.49 -25.71 -11.38
N VAL A 56 -1.45 -25.77 -10.53
CA VAL A 56 -0.51 -26.91 -10.53
C VAL A 56 -1.18 -28.19 -10.03
N LEU A 57 -2.10 -28.09 -9.06
CA LEU A 57 -2.80 -29.24 -8.48
C LEU A 57 -3.94 -29.76 -9.36
N HIS A 58 -4.72 -28.86 -9.97
CA HIS A 58 -5.97 -29.19 -10.66
C HIS A 58 -5.95 -28.91 -12.17
N GLY A 59 -4.86 -28.33 -12.70
CA GLY A 59 -4.74 -27.92 -14.09
C GLY A 59 -5.15 -26.47 -14.35
N ASP A 60 -4.80 -25.95 -15.53
CA ASP A 60 -5.00 -24.54 -15.91
C ASP A 60 -6.47 -24.16 -16.16
N ASP A 61 -7.36 -25.14 -16.29
CA ASP A 61 -8.82 -24.93 -16.41
C ASP A 61 -9.52 -24.84 -15.04
N PHE A 62 -8.75 -24.85 -13.95
CA PHE A 62 -9.26 -24.66 -12.60
C PHE A 62 -10.09 -23.38 -12.48
N LYS A 63 -11.29 -23.55 -11.90
CA LYS A 63 -12.19 -22.46 -11.55
C LYS A 63 -12.57 -22.62 -10.09
N TYR A 64 -12.76 -21.49 -9.42
CA TYR A 64 -13.33 -21.49 -8.09
C TYR A 64 -14.74 -22.07 -8.14
N GLU A 65 -14.94 -23.21 -7.48
CA GLU A 65 -16.27 -23.61 -7.03
C GLU A 65 -16.75 -22.56 -6.01
N ASN A 66 -18.05 -22.35 -5.84
CA ASN A 66 -18.62 -21.34 -4.92
C ASN A 66 -18.38 -21.68 -3.42
N ALA A 67 -17.21 -22.22 -3.07
CA ALA A 67 -16.77 -22.50 -1.74
C ALA A 67 -16.21 -21.23 -1.07
N ASP A 68 -16.71 -20.94 0.13
CA ASP A 68 -16.19 -19.83 0.93
C ASP A 68 -14.77 -20.11 1.48
N LEU A 69 -14.45 -21.40 1.70
CA LEU A 69 -13.17 -21.90 2.22
C LEU A 69 -12.63 -23.06 1.37
N VAL A 70 -11.38 -22.94 0.91
CA VAL A 70 -10.63 -23.95 0.15
C VAL A 70 -9.61 -24.63 1.07
N THR A 71 -9.55 -25.97 1.06
CA THR A 71 -8.65 -26.76 1.93
C THR A 71 -7.54 -27.49 1.19
N ASP A 72 -7.56 -27.46 -0.14
CA ASP A 72 -6.64 -28.16 -1.04
C ASP A 72 -5.17 -27.76 -0.82
N LEU A 73 -4.92 -26.58 -0.26
CA LEU A 73 -3.59 -26.10 0.05
C LEU A 73 -3.06 -26.53 1.42
N SER A 74 -3.91 -27.14 2.26
CA SER A 74 -3.60 -27.38 3.68
C SER A 74 -2.48 -28.39 3.92
N ASP A 75 -2.24 -29.32 2.99
CA ASP A 75 -1.08 -30.21 2.99
C ASP A 75 -0.05 -29.85 1.91
N VAL A 76 -0.18 -28.68 1.27
CA VAL A 76 0.67 -28.27 0.13
C VAL A 76 1.64 -27.17 0.52
N ILE A 77 1.17 -26.19 1.28
CA ILE A 77 1.97 -25.05 1.74
C ILE A 77 1.61 -24.73 3.19
N PHE A 78 2.61 -24.41 4.00
CA PHE A 78 2.41 -23.94 5.37
C PHE A 78 3.30 -22.75 5.68
N TYR A 79 2.97 -22.03 6.74
CA TYR A 79 3.76 -20.90 7.24
C TYR A 79 4.54 -21.32 8.48
N ALA A 80 5.85 -21.09 8.44
CA ALA A 80 6.77 -21.36 9.52
C ALA A 80 7.10 -20.05 10.26
N ASP A 81 6.78 -20.00 11.55
CA ASP A 81 7.06 -18.87 12.44
C ASP A 81 8.38 -19.09 13.19
N PHE A 82 9.36 -18.24 12.90
CA PHE A 82 10.70 -18.24 13.47
C PHE A 82 10.84 -17.28 14.68
N SER A 83 9.75 -16.72 15.18
CA SER A 83 9.76 -15.89 16.39
C SER A 83 10.52 -16.58 17.52
N ARG A 84 11.47 -15.87 18.14
CA ARG A 84 12.33 -16.36 19.24
C ARG A 84 13.29 -17.48 18.88
N VAL A 85 13.57 -17.70 17.59
CA VAL A 85 14.64 -18.61 17.12
C VAL A 85 15.96 -17.85 16.98
N PHE A 86 15.94 -16.72 16.27
CA PHE A 86 17.12 -15.90 16.00
C PHE A 86 17.23 -14.65 16.89
N ASP A 87 16.30 -14.47 17.82
CA ASP A 87 16.20 -13.25 18.67
C ASP A 87 17.19 -13.25 19.85
N ARG A 88 18.07 -14.26 19.96
CA ARG A 88 18.94 -14.49 21.11
C ARG A 88 20.37 -14.75 20.68
N ASP A 89 21.31 -14.33 21.52
CA ASP A 89 22.74 -14.48 21.27
C ASP A 89 23.12 -15.97 21.19
N ALA A 90 23.83 -16.32 20.12
CA ALA A 90 24.37 -17.65 19.87
C ALA A 90 25.56 -18.01 20.79
N SER A 91 26.05 -17.07 21.61
CA SER A 91 27.06 -17.38 22.64
C SER A 91 26.57 -18.42 23.68
N HIS A 92 25.25 -18.51 23.90
CA HIS A 92 24.67 -19.51 24.77
C HIS A 92 24.44 -20.84 24.00
N PRO A 93 24.96 -21.99 24.47
CA PRO A 93 24.95 -23.26 23.72
C PRO A 93 23.57 -23.72 23.24
N TYR A 94 22.54 -23.54 24.07
CA TYR A 94 21.15 -23.84 23.68
C TYR A 94 20.69 -23.04 22.45
N TYR A 95 20.99 -21.73 22.38
CA TYR A 95 20.57 -20.89 21.25
C TYR A 95 21.43 -21.15 20.01
N ALA A 96 22.73 -21.42 20.17
CA ALA A 96 23.57 -21.90 19.07
C ALA A 96 22.98 -23.14 18.40
N GLN A 97 22.70 -24.18 19.20
CA GLN A 97 22.11 -25.42 18.68
C GLN A 97 20.73 -25.21 18.07
N LEU A 98 19.89 -24.36 18.68
CA LEU A 98 18.57 -24.03 18.13
C LEU A 98 18.70 -23.36 16.76
N GLN A 99 19.66 -22.45 16.58
CA GLN A 99 19.91 -21.76 15.32
C GLN A 99 20.52 -22.68 14.26
N GLU A 100 21.41 -23.61 14.62
CA GLU A 100 21.93 -24.64 13.70
C GLU A 100 20.83 -25.58 13.19
N LYS A 101 19.95 -26.03 14.10
CA LYS A 101 18.76 -26.82 13.74
C LYS A 101 17.86 -26.04 12.79
N ALA A 102 17.61 -24.75 13.08
CA ALA A 102 16.81 -23.88 12.21
C ALA A 102 17.48 -23.66 10.84
N ALA A 103 18.80 -23.46 10.80
CA ALA A 103 19.57 -23.28 9.58
C ALA A 103 19.42 -24.49 8.63
N SER A 104 19.33 -25.70 9.17
CA SER A 104 19.12 -26.92 8.39
C SER A 104 17.80 -26.93 7.60
N LEU A 105 16.76 -26.21 8.08
CA LEU A 105 15.47 -26.10 7.39
C LEU A 105 15.56 -25.32 6.06
N PHE A 106 16.57 -24.45 5.91
CA PHE A 106 16.78 -23.66 4.69
C PHE A 106 17.59 -24.40 3.61
N THR A 107 18.06 -25.62 3.90
CA THR A 107 18.73 -26.46 2.91
C THR A 107 17.72 -27.15 1.99
N ASN A 108 18.19 -27.75 0.90
CA ASN A 108 17.37 -28.60 0.04
C ASN A 108 16.87 -29.89 0.74
N ARG A 109 17.29 -30.17 1.98
CA ARG A 109 16.75 -31.26 2.80
C ARG A 109 15.39 -30.92 3.41
N GLY A 110 15.10 -29.63 3.60
CA GLY A 110 13.80 -29.15 4.08
C GLY A 110 13.32 -29.82 5.37
N VAL A 111 12.03 -30.12 5.44
CA VAL A 111 11.37 -30.79 6.57
C VAL A 111 10.36 -31.82 6.05
N GLU A 112 10.28 -32.99 6.70
CA GLU A 112 9.26 -33.99 6.39
C GLU A 112 8.10 -33.84 7.37
N ILE A 113 6.88 -33.66 6.86
CA ILE A 113 5.66 -33.48 7.69
C ILE A 113 4.51 -34.32 7.14
N ASP A 114 3.74 -34.94 8.03
CA ASP A 114 2.44 -35.57 7.71
C ASP A 114 1.28 -34.72 8.24
N PHE A 115 0.62 -33.99 7.32
CA PHE A 115 -0.59 -33.20 7.62
C PHE A 115 -1.88 -34.03 7.69
N GLY A 116 -1.78 -35.36 7.59
CA GLY A 116 -2.90 -36.30 7.64
C GLY A 116 -3.14 -37.07 6.34
N ASN A 117 -2.42 -36.72 5.28
CA ASN A 117 -2.47 -37.32 3.94
C ASN A 117 -1.14 -38.00 3.55
N GLY A 118 -0.37 -38.43 4.55
CA GLY A 118 0.94 -39.07 4.35
C GLY A 118 2.09 -38.08 4.52
N MET A 119 3.29 -38.65 4.67
CA MET A 119 4.52 -37.89 4.87
C MET A 119 4.98 -37.25 3.56
N HIS A 120 5.15 -35.93 3.55
CA HIS A 120 5.69 -35.19 2.42
C HIS A 120 6.89 -34.36 2.84
N LYS A 121 7.80 -34.09 1.90
CA LYS A 121 8.93 -33.18 2.10
C LYS A 121 8.56 -31.77 1.68
N TYR A 122 8.85 -30.80 2.54
CA TYR A 122 8.60 -29.38 2.33
C TYR A 122 9.91 -28.60 2.36
N VAL A 123 10.05 -27.65 1.46
CA VAL A 123 11.25 -26.80 1.31
C VAL A 123 10.88 -25.33 1.47
N ALA A 124 11.83 -24.54 1.96
CA ALA A 124 11.68 -23.09 2.08
C ALA A 124 11.33 -22.47 0.72
N PHE A 125 10.33 -21.60 0.69
CA PHE A 125 9.80 -21.02 -0.54
C PHE A 125 9.82 -19.49 -0.48
N GLU A 126 8.67 -18.84 -0.66
CA GLU A 126 8.55 -17.40 -0.79
C GLU A 126 7.95 -16.75 0.46
N ARG A 127 8.06 -15.42 0.56
CA ARG A 127 7.48 -14.66 1.67
C ARG A 127 7.04 -13.28 1.21
N SER A 128 5.98 -12.77 1.81
CA SER A 128 5.60 -11.36 1.67
C SER A 128 6.47 -10.46 2.56
N ALA A 129 6.42 -9.15 2.31
CA ALA A 129 7.04 -8.16 3.18
C ALA A 129 6.47 -8.22 4.61
N SER A 130 5.16 -8.50 4.76
CA SER A 130 4.52 -8.67 6.07
C SER A 130 5.03 -9.90 6.79
N MET A 131 5.14 -11.03 6.10
CA MET A 131 5.70 -12.26 6.68
C MET A 131 7.14 -12.03 7.16
N SER A 132 7.96 -11.35 6.35
CA SER A 132 9.34 -11.02 6.73
C SER A 132 9.43 -10.20 8.03
N ARG A 133 8.59 -9.17 8.19
CA ARG A 133 8.54 -8.35 9.42
C ARG A 133 8.09 -9.13 10.66
N ASN A 134 7.34 -10.20 10.47
CA ASN A 134 6.83 -11.05 11.55
C ASN A 134 7.65 -12.34 11.74
N ALA A 135 8.84 -12.43 11.14
CA ALA A 135 9.68 -13.63 11.18
C ALA A 135 8.97 -14.90 10.66
N VAL A 136 8.10 -14.75 9.66
CA VAL A 136 7.37 -15.86 9.02
C VAL A 136 7.93 -16.12 7.61
N LEU A 137 7.98 -17.40 7.21
CA LEU A 137 8.35 -17.85 5.87
C LEU A 137 7.42 -18.98 5.42
N SER A 138 7.07 -19.05 4.13
CA SER A 138 6.33 -20.20 3.61
C SER A 138 7.25 -21.38 3.26
N PHE A 139 6.73 -22.58 3.46
CA PHE A 139 7.33 -23.83 3.05
C PHE A 139 6.33 -24.56 2.15
N ILE A 140 6.79 -25.02 0.99
CA ILE A 140 5.96 -25.68 -0.02
C ILE A 140 6.44 -27.11 -0.22
N ARG A 141 5.53 -28.02 -0.58
CA ARG A 141 5.91 -29.38 -0.98
C ARG A 141 6.94 -29.39 -2.09
N GLU A 142 7.97 -30.22 -1.94
CA GLU A 142 9.11 -30.30 -2.86
C GLU A 142 8.69 -30.72 -4.28
N ASP A 143 7.72 -31.64 -4.40
CA ASP A 143 7.29 -32.21 -5.69
C ASP A 143 6.59 -31.20 -6.61
N ILE A 144 6.14 -30.06 -6.07
CA ILE A 144 5.55 -28.96 -6.85
C ILE A 144 6.41 -27.70 -6.89
N PHE A 145 7.49 -27.63 -6.11
CA PHE A 145 8.32 -26.43 -5.95
C PHE A 145 8.72 -25.80 -7.29
N TRP A 146 9.27 -26.61 -8.20
CA TRP A 146 9.76 -26.11 -9.50
C TRP A 146 8.61 -25.72 -10.44
N LYS A 147 7.50 -26.47 -10.43
CA LYS A 147 6.32 -26.15 -11.23
C LYS A 147 5.72 -24.81 -10.83
N VAL A 148 5.64 -24.52 -9.53
CA VAL A 148 5.13 -23.23 -9.04
C VAL A 148 6.14 -22.11 -9.30
N THR A 149 7.43 -22.37 -9.08
CA THR A 149 8.52 -21.40 -9.31
C THR A 149 8.55 -20.91 -10.75
N GLU A 150 8.44 -21.83 -11.72
CA GLU A 150 8.41 -21.50 -13.15
C GLU A 150 7.25 -20.55 -13.50
N ARG A 151 6.06 -20.82 -12.95
CA ARG A 151 4.84 -20.02 -13.19
C ARG A 151 4.95 -18.61 -12.64
N ILE A 152 5.46 -18.46 -11.41
CA ILE A 152 5.60 -17.14 -10.77
C ILE A 152 6.77 -16.33 -11.36
N ARG A 153 7.78 -17.01 -11.91
CA ARG A 153 8.91 -16.37 -12.61
C ARG A 153 8.64 -16.08 -14.08
N LEU A 154 7.44 -16.39 -14.57
CA LEU A 154 7.07 -16.23 -15.98
C LEU A 154 8.02 -16.94 -16.95
N GLY A 155 8.65 -18.05 -16.51
CA GLY A 155 9.66 -18.76 -17.30
C GLY A 155 11.01 -18.05 -17.43
N MET A 156 11.25 -16.95 -16.70
CA MET A 156 12.57 -16.30 -16.66
C MET A 156 13.56 -17.09 -15.81
N GLU A 157 14.80 -17.19 -16.30
CA GLU A 157 15.94 -17.66 -15.53
C GLU A 157 16.58 -16.49 -14.76
N ILE A 158 16.67 -16.62 -13.44
CA ILE A 158 17.26 -15.60 -12.55
C ILE A 158 18.48 -16.21 -11.88
N THR A 159 19.66 -15.95 -12.44
CA THR A 159 20.93 -16.58 -12.01
C THR A 159 21.74 -15.68 -11.07
N LYS A 160 21.91 -14.40 -11.40
CA LYS A 160 22.62 -13.41 -10.58
C LYS A 160 21.66 -12.33 -10.13
N CYS A 161 21.32 -12.33 -8.84
CA CYS A 161 20.51 -11.27 -8.25
C CYS A 161 20.84 -11.06 -6.77
N GLN A 162 20.51 -9.87 -6.26
CA GLN A 162 20.46 -9.66 -4.82
C GLN A 162 19.27 -10.45 -4.27
N LEU A 163 19.53 -11.39 -3.36
CA LEU A 163 18.51 -12.31 -2.85
C LEU A 163 17.32 -11.59 -2.20
N SER A 164 17.56 -10.44 -1.54
CA SER A 164 16.49 -9.61 -1.00
C SER A 164 15.55 -9.05 -2.08
N LYS A 165 16.06 -8.68 -3.26
CA LYS A 165 15.25 -8.24 -4.40
C LYS A 165 14.41 -9.38 -4.96
N LEU A 166 15.00 -10.57 -5.11
CA LEU A 166 14.27 -11.76 -5.57
C LEU A 166 13.07 -12.07 -4.67
N TYR A 167 13.30 -12.16 -3.36
CA TYR A 167 12.22 -12.43 -2.41
C TYR A 167 11.18 -11.31 -2.39
N ALA A 168 11.58 -10.04 -2.48
CA ALA A 168 10.64 -8.93 -2.51
C ALA A 168 9.72 -9.00 -3.73
N TYR A 169 10.26 -9.37 -4.90
CA TYR A 169 9.51 -9.36 -6.15
C TYR A 169 8.66 -10.62 -6.33
N ASN A 170 9.14 -11.80 -5.95
CA ASN A 170 8.31 -13.01 -5.91
C ASN A 170 7.22 -12.89 -4.83
N GLY A 171 7.53 -12.22 -3.72
CA GLY A 171 6.59 -11.91 -2.65
C GLY A 171 5.39 -11.06 -3.08
N LEU A 172 5.43 -10.41 -4.26
CA LEU A 172 4.26 -9.74 -4.83
C LEU A 172 3.09 -10.72 -5.05
N MET A 173 3.39 -11.98 -5.37
CA MET A 173 2.39 -13.02 -5.57
C MET A 173 1.61 -13.37 -4.30
N LEU A 174 2.18 -13.08 -3.12
CA LEU A 174 1.57 -13.27 -1.80
C LEU A 174 0.80 -12.03 -1.32
N SER A 175 0.68 -10.99 -2.15
CA SER A 175 -0.14 -9.82 -1.80
C SER A 175 -1.61 -10.19 -1.87
N GLY A 176 -2.33 -10.02 -0.75
CA GLY A 176 -3.78 -10.13 -0.74
C GLY A 176 -4.41 -9.09 -1.67
N GLY A 177 -5.44 -9.50 -2.40
CA GLY A 177 -6.14 -8.61 -3.33
C GLY A 177 -7.26 -9.33 -4.07
N ILE A 178 -8.12 -8.56 -4.71
CA ILE A 178 -9.21 -9.10 -5.53
C ILE A 178 -8.65 -9.47 -6.90
N ARG A 179 -8.76 -10.74 -7.28
CA ARG A 179 -8.45 -11.24 -8.62
C ARG A 179 -9.45 -10.68 -9.63
N VAL A 180 -8.96 -9.95 -10.63
CA VAL A 180 -9.72 -9.37 -11.73
C VAL A 180 -9.27 -10.02 -13.04
N ASP A 181 -10.04 -11.01 -13.47
CA ASP A 181 -9.77 -11.83 -14.66
C ASP A 181 -10.76 -11.54 -15.80
N GLY A 182 -10.44 -12.05 -17.00
CA GLY A 182 -11.34 -11.98 -18.15
C GLY A 182 -11.67 -10.56 -18.62
N ILE A 183 -10.83 -9.57 -18.27
CA ILE A 183 -10.97 -8.17 -18.68
C ILE A 183 -10.14 -7.83 -19.93
N GLY A 184 -9.40 -8.81 -20.46
CA GLY A 184 -8.54 -8.66 -21.63
C GLY A 184 -7.37 -7.69 -21.41
N ILE A 185 -6.86 -7.54 -20.18
CA ILE A 185 -5.72 -6.65 -19.89
C ILE A 185 -4.50 -6.93 -20.79
N ASP A 186 -4.35 -8.19 -21.18
CA ASP A 186 -3.32 -8.77 -22.05
C ASP A 186 -3.57 -8.58 -23.55
N LYS A 187 -4.58 -7.79 -23.95
CA LYS A 187 -4.77 -7.40 -25.35
C LYS A 187 -3.51 -6.65 -25.84
N PRO A 188 -2.99 -6.97 -27.04
CA PRO A 188 -1.85 -6.24 -27.61
C PRO A 188 -2.06 -4.72 -27.55
N HIS A 189 -0.98 -4.00 -27.22
CA HIS A 189 -0.92 -2.54 -27.06
C HIS A 189 -1.74 -1.92 -25.92
N ARG A 190 -2.56 -2.69 -25.20
CA ARG A 190 -3.42 -2.17 -24.12
C ARG A 190 -2.62 -1.58 -22.96
N VAL A 191 -1.55 -2.25 -22.59
CA VAL A 191 -0.66 -1.84 -21.51
C VAL A 191 0.71 -1.56 -22.10
N ILE A 192 1.18 -0.32 -21.91
CA ILE A 192 2.53 0.10 -22.31
C ILE A 192 3.34 0.46 -21.07
N VAL A 193 4.67 0.32 -21.19
CA VAL A 193 5.62 0.74 -20.16
C VAL A 193 6.44 1.90 -20.71
N VAL A 194 6.61 2.96 -19.94
CA VAL A 194 7.36 4.17 -20.33
C VAL A 194 8.49 4.45 -19.34
N GLU A 195 9.51 5.18 -19.77
CA GLU A 195 10.59 5.59 -18.85
C GLU A 195 10.08 6.62 -17.84
N ASN A 196 10.60 6.55 -16.61
CA ASN A 196 10.34 7.57 -15.60
C ASN A 196 11.08 8.88 -15.97
N GLN A 197 10.48 10.02 -15.68
CA GLN A 197 11.21 11.29 -15.71
C GLN A 197 12.25 11.31 -14.58
N LYS A 198 13.36 12.02 -14.80
CA LYS A 198 14.44 12.16 -13.81
C LYS A 198 14.80 13.63 -13.69
N HIS A 199 15.01 14.06 -12.46
CA HIS A 199 15.46 15.42 -12.15
C HIS A 199 16.48 15.36 -11.02
N THR A 200 17.48 16.24 -11.06
CA THR A 200 18.47 16.35 -9.98
C THR A 200 18.32 17.74 -9.36
N VAL A 201 18.01 17.76 -8.07
CA VAL A 201 18.01 19.01 -7.28
C VAL A 201 19.41 19.18 -6.72
N HIS A 202 20.12 20.18 -7.23
CA HIS A 202 21.49 20.46 -6.82
C HIS A 202 21.52 21.25 -5.51
N ASP A 203 22.65 21.15 -4.80
CA ASP A 203 22.98 22.03 -3.69
C ASP A 203 21.94 21.99 -2.55
N THR A 204 21.48 20.79 -2.22
CA THR A 204 20.46 20.55 -1.19
C THR A 204 21.14 20.29 0.16
N ASP A 205 20.69 20.98 1.20
CA ASP A 205 21.12 20.69 2.57
C ASP A 205 20.53 19.34 3.01
N VAL A 206 21.41 18.38 3.28
CA VAL A 206 21.06 17.03 3.71
C VAL A 206 21.61 16.75 5.09
N ILE A 207 20.71 16.28 5.94
CA ILE A 207 21.04 15.70 7.25
C ILE A 207 20.86 14.19 7.12
N THR A 208 21.93 13.45 7.36
CA THR A 208 21.91 11.98 7.31
C THR A 208 22.72 11.40 8.47
N VAL A 209 22.84 10.07 8.49
CA VAL A 209 23.70 9.36 9.42
C VAL A 209 24.72 8.53 8.67
N GLU A 210 25.96 8.54 9.15
CA GLU A 210 27.04 7.71 8.62
C GLU A 210 27.43 6.63 9.64
N ASP A 211 27.68 5.43 9.12
CA ASP A 211 28.17 4.29 9.89
C ASP A 211 29.58 4.58 10.42
N ASP A 212 29.94 4.00 11.55
CA ASP A 212 31.29 4.11 12.14
C ASP A 212 32.35 3.30 11.36
N GLY A 213 31.93 2.58 10.31
CA GLY A 213 32.79 1.83 9.40
C GLY A 213 33.29 0.51 10.00
N SER A 214 32.74 0.08 11.13
CA SER A 214 33.13 -1.18 11.77
C SER A 214 32.37 -2.37 11.20
N ASP A 215 33.05 -3.52 11.09
CA ASP A 215 32.42 -4.83 10.82
C ASP A 215 31.73 -5.41 12.07
N ALA A 216 31.42 -4.58 13.07
CA ALA A 216 30.77 -5.02 14.29
C ALA A 216 29.31 -5.44 14.00
N PRO A 217 28.78 -6.45 14.70
CA PRO A 217 27.38 -6.88 14.54
C PRO A 217 26.37 -5.79 14.92
N VAL A 218 26.78 -4.78 15.70
CA VAL A 218 26.00 -3.57 15.99
C VAL A 218 26.72 -2.36 15.40
N ARG A 219 26.15 -1.79 14.35
CA ARG A 219 26.65 -0.56 13.72
C ARG A 219 26.32 0.65 14.58
N LYS A 220 27.27 1.56 14.76
CA LYS A 220 27.00 2.88 15.35
C LYS A 220 26.88 3.90 14.24
N TYR A 221 25.98 4.86 14.46
CA TYR A 221 25.67 5.89 13.49
C TYR A 221 25.95 7.26 14.11
N HIS A 222 26.57 8.15 13.33
CA HIS A 222 26.78 9.54 13.73
C HIS A 222 26.11 10.47 12.72
N ARG A 223 25.58 11.60 13.22
CA ARG A 223 24.89 12.60 12.39
C ARG A 223 25.90 13.32 11.51
N VAL A 224 25.55 13.49 10.24
CA VAL A 224 26.32 14.25 9.25
C VAL A 224 25.41 15.23 8.55
N GLU A 225 25.91 16.44 8.36
CA GLU A 225 25.25 17.52 7.64
C GLU A 225 26.13 17.95 6.48
N ARG A 226 25.59 17.96 5.26
CA ARG A 226 26.33 18.32 4.05
C ARG A 226 25.40 18.85 2.97
N ARG A 227 25.98 19.46 1.95
CA ARG A 227 25.26 19.81 0.73
C ARG A 227 25.54 18.76 -0.34
N GLU A 228 24.50 18.23 -0.95
CA GLU A 228 24.63 17.26 -2.04
C GLU A 228 23.56 17.45 -3.12
N SER A 229 23.75 16.78 -4.25
CA SER A 229 22.71 16.70 -5.28
C SER A 229 21.80 15.52 -4.97
N VAL A 230 20.49 15.74 -5.00
CA VAL A 230 19.48 14.72 -4.76
C VAL A 230 18.81 14.36 -6.08
N ASP A 231 18.90 13.09 -6.47
CA ASP A 231 18.24 12.57 -7.66
C ASP A 231 16.80 12.18 -7.34
N ILE A 232 15.86 12.74 -8.10
CA ILE A 232 14.42 12.49 -7.99
C ILE A 232 13.98 11.64 -9.18
N LEU A 233 13.32 10.53 -8.86
CA LEU A 233 12.64 9.68 -9.85
C LEU A 233 11.16 10.08 -9.95
N GLY A 234 10.79 10.75 -11.03
CA GLY A 234 9.42 11.20 -11.26
C GLY A 234 8.47 10.02 -11.43
N TYR A 235 7.28 10.13 -10.83
CA TYR A 235 6.20 9.15 -10.95
C TYR A 235 6.61 7.73 -10.51
N ASP A 236 7.50 7.62 -9.52
CA ASP A 236 7.97 6.33 -9.04
C ASP A 236 6.83 5.46 -8.50
N GLY A 237 6.47 4.41 -9.23
CA GLY A 237 5.43 3.47 -8.84
C GLY A 237 4.02 3.88 -9.27
N GLU A 238 3.89 4.93 -10.07
CA GLU A 238 2.60 5.47 -10.51
C GLU A 238 2.44 5.41 -12.03
N GLY A 239 1.19 5.22 -12.46
CA GLY A 239 0.77 5.25 -13.84
C GLY A 239 -0.69 5.69 -13.96
N VAL A 240 -1.24 5.60 -15.18
CA VAL A 240 -2.60 6.06 -15.48
C VAL A 240 -3.41 4.97 -16.19
N ILE A 241 -4.73 5.04 -16.01
CA ILE A 241 -5.71 4.14 -16.63
C ILE A 241 -6.82 4.95 -17.31
N SER A 242 -7.27 4.51 -18.49
CA SER A 242 -8.39 5.11 -19.21
C SER A 242 -9.69 5.03 -18.40
N LYS A 243 -10.61 5.96 -18.63
CA LYS A 243 -11.93 5.94 -17.96
C LYS A 243 -12.71 4.68 -18.31
N GLU A 244 -12.60 4.25 -19.56
CA GLU A 244 -13.24 3.08 -20.15
C GLU A 244 -12.78 1.81 -19.45
N PHE A 245 -11.46 1.64 -19.28
CA PHE A 245 -10.92 0.43 -18.68
C PHE A 245 -11.08 0.42 -17.16
N ALA A 246 -11.00 1.58 -16.50
CA ALA A 246 -11.36 1.70 -15.08
C ALA A 246 -12.82 1.28 -14.81
N LYS A 247 -13.77 1.56 -15.71
CA LYS A 247 -15.16 1.07 -15.61
C LYS A 247 -15.24 -0.46 -15.71
N VAL A 248 -14.41 -1.09 -16.55
CA VAL A 248 -14.33 -2.55 -16.65
C VAL A 248 -13.86 -3.17 -15.33
N ILE A 249 -12.82 -2.60 -14.70
CA ILE A 249 -12.34 -3.04 -13.38
C ILE A 249 -13.42 -2.83 -12.31
N ASN A 250 -14.01 -1.63 -12.25
CA ASN A 250 -15.06 -1.30 -11.29
C ASN A 250 -16.28 -2.24 -11.35
N LYS A 251 -16.66 -2.70 -12.55
CA LYS A 251 -17.72 -3.71 -12.72
C LYS A 251 -17.38 -5.04 -12.03
N LYS A 252 -16.10 -5.44 -12.02
CA LYS A 252 -15.62 -6.64 -11.33
C LYS A 252 -15.52 -6.43 -9.81
N LEU A 253 -15.17 -5.22 -9.38
CA LEU A 253 -15.05 -4.87 -7.95
C LEU A 253 -16.41 -4.57 -7.28
N GLY A 254 -17.43 -4.19 -8.06
CA GLY A 254 -18.73 -3.80 -7.52
C GLY A 254 -18.76 -2.40 -6.88
N GLY A 255 -17.88 -1.50 -7.34
CA GLY A 255 -17.74 -0.13 -6.82
C GLY A 255 -17.46 0.92 -7.89
N GLU A 256 -17.25 2.17 -7.48
CA GLU A 256 -16.94 3.31 -8.36
C GLU A 256 -15.63 3.97 -7.89
N HIS A 257 -14.51 3.28 -8.13
CA HIS A 257 -13.19 3.74 -7.73
C HIS A 257 -12.49 4.49 -8.88
N THR A 258 -11.64 5.45 -8.52
CA THR A 258 -10.89 6.30 -9.46
C THR A 258 -9.39 6.09 -9.37
N SER A 259 -8.92 5.35 -8.36
CA SER A 259 -7.51 4.97 -8.21
C SER A 259 -7.42 3.51 -7.76
N PHE A 260 -6.43 2.79 -8.28
CA PHE A 260 -6.28 1.35 -8.10
C PHE A 260 -4.84 1.00 -7.78
N GLN A 261 -4.61 0.36 -6.64
CA GLN A 261 -3.32 -0.26 -6.34
C GLN A 261 -3.29 -1.64 -6.99
N ILE A 262 -2.41 -1.81 -7.98
CA ILE A 262 -2.38 -2.99 -8.84
C ILE A 262 -1.21 -3.93 -8.54
N ARG A 263 -1.44 -5.21 -8.80
CA ARG A 263 -0.40 -6.26 -8.83
C ARG A 263 -0.58 -7.14 -10.07
N LEU A 264 0.50 -7.31 -10.81
CA LEU A 264 0.71 -8.40 -11.77
C LEU A 264 2.04 -9.06 -11.40
N PRO A 265 2.39 -10.24 -11.95
CA PRO A 265 3.72 -10.81 -11.75
C PRO A 265 4.79 -9.78 -12.12
N TYR A 266 5.68 -9.46 -11.17
CA TYR A 266 6.72 -8.43 -11.29
C TYR A 266 6.27 -6.98 -11.53
N ILE A 267 4.96 -6.67 -11.43
CA ILE A 267 4.45 -5.30 -11.58
C ILE A 267 3.68 -4.90 -10.33
N LYS A 268 4.03 -3.75 -9.77
CA LYS A 268 3.39 -3.15 -8.59
C LYS A 268 3.35 -1.64 -8.75
N GLY A 269 2.20 -1.03 -8.43
CA GLY A 269 2.09 0.41 -8.30
C GLY A 269 0.64 0.90 -8.20
N MET A 270 0.45 2.19 -8.41
CA MET A 270 -0.85 2.86 -8.49
C MET A 270 -1.22 3.20 -9.93
N LEU A 271 -2.50 3.05 -10.25
CA LEU A 271 -3.11 3.59 -11.47
C LEU A 271 -4.19 4.60 -11.11
N HIS A 272 -4.10 5.79 -11.68
CA HIS A 272 -5.12 6.85 -11.52
C HIS A 272 -5.92 7.02 -12.80
N GLN A 273 -7.24 7.12 -12.65
CA GLN A 273 -8.17 7.21 -13.77
C GLN A 273 -8.10 8.58 -14.43
N ILE A 274 -7.73 8.64 -15.70
CA ILE A 274 -7.73 9.86 -16.52
C ILE A 274 -8.30 9.57 -17.90
N ASP A 275 -8.87 10.58 -18.54
CA ASP A 275 -9.33 10.51 -19.92
C ASP A 275 -8.15 10.60 -20.91
N ILE A 276 -7.30 9.57 -20.93
CA ILE A 276 -6.06 9.58 -21.73
C ILE A 276 -6.34 9.67 -23.23
N HIS A 277 -7.45 9.07 -23.70
CA HIS A 277 -7.84 9.12 -25.11
C HIS A 277 -8.24 10.52 -25.54
N ASP A 278 -9.08 11.20 -24.74
CA ASP A 278 -9.44 12.58 -25.00
C ASP A 278 -8.24 13.52 -24.90
N PHE A 279 -7.41 13.37 -23.86
CA PHE A 279 -6.24 14.22 -23.66
C PHE A 279 -5.28 14.18 -24.87
N PHE A 280 -4.87 12.98 -25.29
CA PHE A 280 -3.93 12.84 -26.39
C PHE A 280 -4.55 13.24 -27.74
N LYS A 281 -5.82 12.90 -27.99
CA LYS A 281 -6.53 13.34 -29.19
C LYS A 281 -6.60 14.87 -29.27
N SER A 282 -6.91 15.52 -28.16
CA SER A 282 -6.96 16.98 -28.03
C SER A 282 -5.58 17.62 -28.19
N ALA A 283 -4.51 16.95 -27.75
CA ALA A 283 -3.13 17.37 -27.98
C ALA A 283 -2.61 17.16 -29.43
N GLY A 284 -3.37 16.44 -30.26
CA GLY A 284 -2.95 16.04 -31.61
C GLY A 284 -1.93 14.89 -31.61
N VAL A 285 -1.93 14.06 -30.57
CA VAL A 285 -1.10 12.86 -30.45
C VAL A 285 -1.91 11.64 -30.86
N ALA A 286 -1.46 10.94 -31.91
CA ALA A 286 -2.13 9.74 -32.42
C ALA A 286 -1.41 8.44 -32.01
N MET A 287 -0.10 8.53 -31.77
CA MET A 287 0.76 7.42 -31.40
C MET A 287 1.50 7.74 -30.11
N LEU A 288 1.69 6.74 -29.25
CA LEU A 288 2.56 6.76 -28.08
C LEU A 288 3.70 5.78 -28.29
N THR A 289 4.90 6.13 -27.83
CA THR A 289 6.07 5.25 -27.91
C THR A 289 6.38 4.68 -26.53
N ASP A 290 6.54 3.37 -26.44
CA ASP A 290 6.91 2.69 -25.20
C ASP A 290 8.43 2.76 -24.92
N ILE A 291 8.87 2.22 -23.79
CA ILE A 291 10.27 2.18 -23.36
C ILE A 291 11.19 1.38 -24.30
N TRP A 292 10.63 0.50 -25.13
CA TRP A 292 11.36 -0.28 -26.12
C TRP A 292 11.33 0.34 -27.53
N GLY A 293 10.72 1.52 -27.69
CA GLY A 293 10.64 2.23 -28.97
C GLY A 293 9.49 1.77 -29.87
N VAL A 294 8.56 0.94 -29.38
CA VAL A 294 7.40 0.48 -30.15
C VAL A 294 6.34 1.57 -30.15
N GLU A 295 5.73 1.83 -31.32
CA GLU A 295 4.64 2.80 -31.44
C GLU A 295 3.26 2.13 -31.28
N HIS A 296 2.41 2.75 -30.47
CA HIS A 296 1.07 2.28 -30.12
C HIS A 296 0.05 3.36 -30.49
N LYS A 297 -1.03 2.97 -31.15
CA LYS A 297 -2.15 3.89 -31.38
C LYS A 297 -2.76 4.27 -30.03
N VAL A 298 -2.98 5.56 -29.79
CA VAL A 298 -3.61 6.05 -28.55
C VAL A 298 -4.93 5.34 -28.25
N ALA A 299 -5.74 5.06 -29.29
CA ALA A 299 -7.02 4.40 -29.15
C ALA A 299 -6.93 2.93 -28.66
N ASP A 300 -5.76 2.31 -28.72
CA ASP A 300 -5.53 0.94 -28.28
C ASP A 300 -4.88 0.86 -26.89
N VAL A 301 -4.39 1.98 -26.34
CA VAL A 301 -3.73 2.05 -25.02
C VAL A 301 -4.75 2.39 -23.94
N ASP A 302 -4.91 1.53 -22.94
CA ASP A 302 -5.76 1.79 -21.77
C ASP A 302 -4.97 2.01 -20.48
N ILE A 303 -3.72 1.52 -20.41
CA ILE A 303 -2.85 1.65 -19.23
C ILE A 303 -1.46 2.10 -19.67
N ILE A 304 -0.94 3.12 -19.00
CA ILE A 304 0.45 3.57 -19.13
C ILE A 304 1.13 3.36 -17.78
N LEU A 305 2.09 2.44 -17.74
CA LEU A 305 2.92 2.14 -16.57
C LEU A 305 4.24 2.88 -16.67
N THR A 306 4.76 3.38 -15.56
CA THR A 306 6.17 3.79 -15.50
C THR A 306 7.08 2.58 -15.31
N LYS A 307 8.32 2.66 -15.78
CA LYS A 307 9.33 1.60 -15.66
C LYS A 307 9.51 1.12 -14.24
N SER A 308 9.48 2.04 -13.27
CA SER A 308 9.67 1.68 -11.87
C SER A 308 8.53 0.83 -11.31
N MET A 309 7.35 0.79 -11.93
CA MET A 309 6.30 -0.18 -11.60
C MET A 309 6.67 -1.61 -12.02
N PHE A 310 7.44 -1.76 -13.12
CA PHE A 310 7.85 -3.06 -13.65
C PHE A 310 9.18 -3.52 -13.02
N LYS A 311 9.07 -4.09 -11.82
CA LYS A 311 10.21 -4.57 -11.02
C LYS A 311 11.03 -5.67 -11.72
N GLY A 312 10.41 -6.39 -12.67
CA GLY A 312 11.04 -7.42 -13.48
C GLY A 312 11.70 -6.93 -14.78
N TYR A 313 11.69 -5.63 -15.07
CA TYR A 313 12.23 -5.07 -16.32
C TYR A 313 13.65 -5.56 -16.63
N GLY A 314 14.56 -5.47 -15.64
CA GLY A 314 15.95 -5.91 -15.81
C GLY A 314 16.05 -7.40 -16.16
N TRP A 315 15.32 -8.26 -15.43
CA TRP A 315 15.36 -9.71 -15.66
C TRP A 315 14.71 -10.11 -16.99
N LEU A 316 13.69 -9.40 -17.44
CA LEU A 316 13.11 -9.60 -18.77
C LEU A 316 14.17 -9.34 -19.86
N CYS A 317 14.89 -8.22 -19.74
CA CYS A 317 15.98 -7.88 -20.65
C CYS A 317 17.14 -8.90 -20.58
N ASP A 318 17.56 -9.30 -19.38
CA ASP A 318 18.64 -10.29 -19.18
C ASP A 318 18.30 -11.65 -19.80
N ASN A 319 17.01 -12.00 -19.87
CA ASN A 319 16.50 -13.20 -20.52
C ASN A 319 16.25 -13.03 -22.03
N ASN A 320 16.58 -11.88 -22.61
CA ASN A 320 16.28 -11.54 -24.01
C ASN A 320 14.79 -11.74 -24.36
N MET A 321 13.91 -11.48 -23.40
CA MET A 321 12.47 -11.59 -23.56
C MET A 321 11.87 -10.24 -23.95
N SER A 322 10.93 -10.26 -24.89
CA SER A 322 10.15 -9.08 -25.28
C SER A 322 8.97 -8.84 -24.32
N TRP A 323 8.35 -7.67 -24.42
CA TRP A 323 7.10 -7.39 -23.71
C TRP A 323 5.97 -8.35 -24.12
N GLU A 324 5.96 -8.82 -25.36
CA GLU A 324 5.01 -9.84 -25.79
C GLU A 324 5.28 -11.19 -25.10
N ASN A 325 6.55 -11.55 -24.86
CA ASN A 325 6.87 -12.77 -24.13
C ASN A 325 6.40 -12.72 -22.66
N TYR A 326 6.40 -11.54 -22.03
CA TYR A 326 5.77 -11.35 -20.72
C TYR A 326 4.27 -11.69 -20.79
N TRP A 327 3.55 -11.14 -21.77
CA TRP A 327 2.12 -11.41 -21.95
C TRP A 327 1.81 -12.84 -22.37
N ASP A 328 2.68 -13.48 -23.16
CA ASP A 328 2.59 -14.91 -23.49
C ASP A 328 2.67 -15.77 -22.24
N ALA A 329 3.65 -15.52 -21.37
CA ALA A 329 3.79 -16.23 -20.10
C ALA A 329 2.61 -15.92 -19.16
N PHE A 330 2.17 -14.66 -19.12
CA PHE A 330 0.99 -14.24 -18.37
C PHE A 330 -0.26 -15.05 -18.76
N ARG A 331 -0.52 -15.18 -20.06
CA ARG A 331 -1.63 -15.97 -20.63
C ARG A 331 -1.46 -17.47 -20.36
N ARG A 332 -0.25 -18.00 -20.63
CA ARG A 332 0.09 -19.42 -20.46
C ARG A 332 -0.18 -19.86 -19.02
N TYR A 333 0.27 -19.09 -18.05
CA TYR A 333 0.13 -19.42 -16.63
C TYR A 333 -1.16 -18.89 -15.99
N LYS A 334 -2.11 -18.40 -16.79
CA LYS A 334 -3.42 -17.93 -16.30
C LYS A 334 -3.30 -16.86 -15.20
N HIS A 335 -2.31 -16.00 -15.32
CA HIS A 335 -2.20 -14.85 -14.42
C HIS A 335 -3.37 -13.88 -14.65
N ALA A 336 -3.62 -13.04 -13.67
CA ALA A 336 -4.68 -12.04 -13.70
C ALA A 336 -4.20 -10.76 -13.02
N LEU A 337 -4.93 -9.67 -13.24
CA LEU A 337 -4.74 -8.43 -12.48
C LEU A 337 -5.25 -8.65 -11.05
N TYR A 338 -4.47 -8.26 -10.05
CA TYR A 338 -4.91 -8.22 -8.66
C TYR A 338 -5.01 -6.77 -8.20
N ILE A 339 -6.13 -6.42 -7.55
CA ILE A 339 -6.34 -5.11 -6.94
C ILE A 339 -6.15 -5.25 -5.43
N SER A 340 -5.08 -4.68 -4.89
CA SER A 340 -4.75 -4.74 -3.45
C SER A 340 -5.31 -3.55 -2.66
N GLY A 341 -5.72 -2.48 -3.35
CA GLY A 341 -6.26 -1.27 -2.76
C GLY A 341 -7.01 -0.43 -3.79
N VAL A 342 -7.95 0.38 -3.32
CA VAL A 342 -8.75 1.29 -4.16
C VAL A 342 -8.92 2.63 -3.44
N SER A 343 -9.24 3.67 -4.20
CA SER A 343 -9.68 4.96 -3.65
C SER A 343 -10.92 4.80 -2.79
N LYS A 344 -10.99 5.53 -1.68
CA LYS A 344 -12.21 5.64 -0.85
C LYS A 344 -13.40 6.17 -1.64
N ASP A 345 -14.60 5.77 -1.21
CA ASP A 345 -15.87 6.23 -1.76
C ASP A 345 -16.12 7.73 -1.55
N SER A 346 -15.56 8.29 -0.48
CA SER A 346 -15.73 9.70 -0.14
C SER A 346 -14.54 10.28 0.62
N PRO A 347 -14.19 11.55 0.38
CA PRO A 347 -13.17 12.26 1.14
C PRO A 347 -13.54 12.37 2.63
N GLN A 348 -12.52 12.45 3.49
CA GLN A 348 -12.72 12.55 4.94
C GLN A 348 -12.47 13.99 5.43
N LYS A 349 -13.16 14.37 6.51
CA LYS A 349 -12.97 15.66 7.18
C LYS A 349 -11.95 15.60 8.31
N PHE A 350 -11.74 14.39 8.84
CA PHE A 350 -10.88 14.14 9.97
C PHE A 350 -10.00 12.93 9.68
N THR A 351 -8.79 13.00 10.21
CA THR A 351 -7.81 11.92 10.22
C THR A 351 -7.21 11.80 11.61
N GLU A 352 -6.36 10.81 11.82
CA GLU A 352 -5.69 10.57 13.10
C GLU A 352 -4.21 10.98 13.04
N LEU A 353 -3.74 11.77 13.99
CA LEU A 353 -2.31 11.84 14.34
C LEU A 353 -2.00 10.76 15.35
N ASN A 354 -0.80 10.19 15.30
CA ASN A 354 -0.28 9.30 16.33
C ASN A 354 0.87 9.98 17.09
N TYR A 355 1.38 9.30 18.12
CA TYR A 355 2.44 9.80 18.98
C TYR A 355 3.73 10.22 18.24
N GLN A 356 4.00 9.66 17.05
CA GLN A 356 5.22 9.97 16.30
C GLN A 356 5.23 11.43 15.87
N PHE A 357 4.11 11.94 15.35
CA PHE A 357 3.96 13.35 14.99
C PHE A 357 3.97 14.26 16.22
N LEU A 358 3.35 13.83 17.33
CA LEU A 358 3.31 14.64 18.55
C LEU A 358 4.71 14.92 19.12
N ASN A 359 5.68 14.03 18.86
CA ASN A 359 7.05 14.18 19.33
C ASN A 359 7.86 15.21 18.52
N THR A 360 7.47 15.53 17.29
CA THR A 360 8.22 16.43 16.41
C THR A 360 7.64 17.84 16.38
N LEU A 361 6.33 17.97 16.59
CA LEU A 361 5.64 19.26 16.68
C LEU A 361 6.13 20.10 17.86
N SER A 362 6.47 21.37 17.61
CA SER A 362 6.83 22.36 18.65
C SER A 362 5.61 22.85 19.45
N MET A 363 4.85 21.93 20.03
CA MET A 363 3.59 22.20 20.70
C MET A 363 3.80 22.60 22.17
N THR A 364 3.03 23.57 22.66
CA THR A 364 2.97 23.90 24.09
C THR A 364 1.88 23.11 24.82
N ALA A 365 1.95 23.06 26.16
CA ALA A 365 0.91 22.42 26.98
C ALA A 365 -0.47 23.04 26.74
N ASP A 366 -0.56 24.37 26.65
CA ASP A 366 -1.81 25.08 26.38
C ASP A 366 -2.36 24.83 24.98
N GLU A 367 -1.50 24.61 23.98
CA GLU A 367 -1.94 24.23 22.62
C GLU A 367 -2.43 22.78 22.57
N PHE A 368 -1.82 21.88 23.36
CA PHE A 368 -2.28 20.50 23.47
C PHE A 368 -3.67 20.43 24.12
N ARG A 369 -3.77 20.94 25.34
CA ARG A 369 -5.02 21.09 26.10
C ARG A 369 -4.82 22.12 27.23
N PRO A 370 -5.50 23.28 27.20
CA PRO A 370 -5.37 24.31 28.23
C PRO A 370 -5.68 23.79 29.63
N LEU A 371 -4.87 24.21 30.61
CA LEU A 371 -4.94 23.75 32.00
C LEU A 371 -6.18 24.25 32.76
N ASP A 372 -6.81 25.34 32.29
CA ASP A 372 -8.00 25.94 32.90
C ASP A 372 -9.31 25.22 32.50
N LEU A 373 -9.26 24.32 31.50
CA LEU A 373 -10.44 23.60 31.04
C LEU A 373 -10.87 22.54 32.07
N PRO A 374 -12.19 22.36 32.27
CA PRO A 374 -12.71 21.30 33.13
C PRO A 374 -12.36 19.90 32.59
N LEU A 375 -12.50 18.89 33.47
CA LEU A 375 -12.36 17.48 33.08
C LEU A 375 -13.48 17.02 32.12
N SER A 376 -14.66 17.63 32.21
CA SER A 376 -15.75 17.40 31.25
C SER A 376 -15.54 18.23 29.98
N PHE A 377 -16.05 17.74 28.85
CA PHE A 377 -15.95 18.47 27.58
C PHE A 377 -16.75 19.79 27.64
N PRO A 378 -16.11 20.96 27.47
CA PRO A 378 -16.79 22.25 27.59
C PRO A 378 -17.44 22.64 26.27
N VAL A 379 -18.71 22.23 26.09
CA VAL A 379 -19.48 22.37 24.83
C VAL A 379 -19.52 23.80 24.29
N ASN A 380 -19.53 24.81 25.16
CA ASN A 380 -19.65 26.23 24.79
C ASN A 380 -18.30 26.96 24.67
N ASP A 381 -17.17 26.27 24.82
CA ASP A 381 -15.85 26.90 24.68
C ASP A 381 -15.48 27.01 23.19
N ASN A 382 -15.24 28.22 22.72
CA ASN A 382 -14.93 28.52 21.32
C ASN A 382 -13.43 28.48 20.99
N ARG A 383 -12.54 28.34 21.99
CA ARG A 383 -11.09 28.22 21.78
C ARG A 383 -10.76 26.94 21.02
N HIS A 384 -9.64 26.92 20.30
CA HIS A 384 -9.13 25.72 19.63
C HIS A 384 -7.94 25.15 20.39
N TRP A 385 -7.93 23.84 20.64
CA TRP A 385 -6.81 23.06 21.20
C TRP A 385 -6.74 21.71 20.50
N LEU A 386 -5.57 21.07 20.48
CA LEU A 386 -5.32 19.92 19.61
C LEU A 386 -6.23 18.73 19.92
N THR A 387 -6.45 18.43 21.21
CA THR A 387 -7.27 17.29 21.62
C THR A 387 -8.79 17.53 21.50
N LYS A 388 -9.21 18.76 21.17
CA LYS A 388 -10.63 19.18 21.18
C LYS A 388 -11.53 18.28 20.33
N GLU A 389 -11.08 17.89 19.15
CA GLU A 389 -11.85 17.01 18.25
C GLU A 389 -12.02 15.59 18.82
N THR A 390 -10.97 15.08 19.44
CA THR A 390 -10.98 13.77 20.09
C THR A 390 -11.93 13.76 21.29
N GLU A 391 -11.82 14.78 22.15
CA GLU A 391 -12.71 14.95 23.31
C GLU A 391 -14.17 15.16 22.87
N ARG A 392 -14.39 15.90 21.79
CA ARG A 392 -15.72 16.13 21.22
C ARG A 392 -16.35 14.86 20.67
N GLU A 393 -15.59 14.04 19.95
CA GLU A 393 -16.10 12.76 19.43
C GLU A 393 -16.52 11.84 20.59
N TYR A 394 -15.69 11.75 21.63
CA TYR A 394 -16.02 10.99 22.82
C TYR A 394 -17.29 11.52 23.51
N HIS A 395 -17.38 12.84 23.69
CA HIS A 395 -18.56 13.49 24.26
C HIS A 395 -19.82 13.18 23.43
N ARG A 396 -19.75 13.36 22.11
CA ARG A 396 -20.88 13.14 21.20
C ARG A 396 -21.42 11.71 21.27
N LEU A 397 -20.53 10.71 21.30
CA LEU A 397 -20.92 9.30 21.43
C LEU A 397 -21.63 9.02 22.76
N CYS A 398 -21.22 9.71 23.83
CA CYS A 398 -21.78 9.51 25.17
C CYS A 398 -23.11 10.25 25.37
N THR A 399 -23.19 11.51 24.96
CA THR A 399 -24.23 12.45 25.45
C THR A 399 -25.05 13.12 24.36
N ASP A 400 -24.54 13.28 23.13
CA ASP A 400 -25.21 14.03 22.06
C ASP A 400 -26.29 13.17 21.39
N ARG A 401 -27.56 13.50 21.67
CA ARG A 401 -28.71 12.72 21.18
C ARG A 401 -28.80 12.68 19.65
N GLU A 402 -28.56 13.80 18.98
CA GLU A 402 -28.70 13.88 17.52
C GLU A 402 -27.56 13.13 16.83
N TYR A 403 -26.33 13.33 17.31
CA TYR A 403 -25.18 12.59 16.81
C TYR A 403 -25.33 11.09 17.00
N ARG A 404 -25.79 10.65 18.18
CA ARG A 404 -25.98 9.22 18.47
C ARG A 404 -27.02 8.58 17.55
N LEU A 405 -28.09 9.31 17.18
CA LEU A 405 -29.07 8.83 16.20
C LEU A 405 -28.45 8.80 14.79
N SER A 406 -27.78 9.88 14.39
CA SER A 406 -27.15 10.00 13.06
C SER A 406 -26.04 8.98 12.83
N PHE A 407 -25.36 8.52 13.87
CA PHE A 407 -24.37 7.44 13.82
C PHE A 407 -24.94 6.15 13.20
N PHE A 408 -26.22 5.85 13.43
CA PHE A 408 -26.89 4.69 12.85
C PHE A 408 -27.71 5.03 11.59
N THR A 409 -28.23 6.24 11.47
CA THR A 409 -29.15 6.61 10.38
C THR A 409 -28.47 7.25 9.18
N SER A 410 -27.28 7.84 9.32
CA SER A 410 -26.56 8.49 8.21
C SER A 410 -25.99 7.50 7.18
N PRO A 411 -25.37 6.37 7.57
CA PRO A 411 -24.79 5.45 6.62
C PRO A 411 -25.85 4.85 5.65
N LYS A 412 -25.42 4.61 4.41
CA LYS A 412 -26.21 3.83 3.45
C LYS A 412 -26.00 2.34 3.75
N HIS A 413 -27.09 1.63 4.00
CA HIS A 413 -27.07 0.19 4.22
C HIS A 413 -27.83 -0.50 3.10
N ARG A 414 -27.30 -1.61 2.60
CA ARG A 414 -27.97 -2.43 1.60
C ARG A 414 -29.28 -2.95 2.20
N ARG A 415 -30.37 -2.85 1.43
CA ARG A 415 -31.68 -3.34 1.85
C ARG A 415 -31.60 -4.82 2.24
N GLY A 416 -32.18 -5.17 3.37
CA GLY A 416 -32.21 -6.55 3.88
C GLY A 416 -31.07 -6.92 4.83
N THR A 417 -30.06 -6.06 5.03
CA THR A 417 -29.03 -6.31 6.07
C THR A 417 -29.55 -5.98 7.47
N LYS A 418 -28.91 -6.53 8.49
CA LYS A 418 -29.20 -6.21 9.90
C LYS A 418 -29.13 -4.70 10.15
N GLU A 419 -28.11 -4.04 9.64
CA GLU A 419 -27.87 -2.60 9.81
C GLU A 419 -28.98 -1.77 9.16
N TYR A 420 -29.49 -2.20 8.00
CA TYR A 420 -30.63 -1.55 7.37
C TYR A 420 -31.89 -1.59 8.26
N TYR A 421 -32.18 -2.74 8.87
CA TYR A 421 -33.34 -2.87 9.76
C TYR A 421 -33.16 -2.10 11.07
N LEU A 422 -31.96 -2.12 11.66
CA LEU A 422 -31.64 -1.32 12.84
C LEU A 422 -31.85 0.18 12.58
N LYS A 423 -31.36 0.69 11.44
CA LYS A 423 -31.64 2.06 11.00
C LYS A 423 -33.14 2.34 10.90
N LYS A 424 -33.92 1.46 10.26
CA LYS A 424 -35.38 1.62 10.10
C LYS A 424 -36.15 1.63 11.43
N ILE A 425 -35.72 0.84 12.40
CA ILE A 425 -36.31 0.81 13.75
C ILE A 425 -36.12 2.18 14.43
N LEU A 426 -34.91 2.74 14.37
CA LEU A 426 -34.63 4.06 14.94
C LEU A 426 -35.37 5.19 14.23
N GLU A 427 -35.50 5.12 12.89
CA GLU A 427 -36.30 6.08 12.11
C GLU A 427 -37.78 6.05 12.51
N LYS A 428 -38.31 4.88 12.91
CA LYS A 428 -39.69 4.73 13.38
C LYS A 428 -39.86 5.17 14.83
N ASN A 429 -38.90 4.85 15.70
CA ASN A 429 -38.92 5.28 17.10
C ASN A 429 -37.50 5.45 17.64
N PRO A 430 -37.02 6.69 17.84
CA PRO A 430 -35.66 6.96 18.28
C PRO A 430 -35.37 6.51 19.72
N LYS A 431 -36.40 6.19 20.53
CA LYS A 431 -36.20 5.71 21.92
C LYS A 431 -35.51 4.35 21.98
N PHE A 432 -35.58 3.54 20.91
CA PHE A 432 -34.91 2.25 20.83
C PHE A 432 -33.37 2.36 20.88
N ILE A 433 -32.80 3.57 20.77
CA ILE A 433 -31.36 3.77 20.94
C ILE A 433 -30.84 3.35 22.33
N ALA A 434 -31.72 3.24 23.32
CA ALA A 434 -31.39 2.75 24.66
C ALA A 434 -31.26 1.21 24.73
N GLU A 435 -31.73 0.48 23.73
CA GLU A 435 -31.62 -0.98 23.71
C GLU A 435 -30.16 -1.43 23.56
N PRO A 436 -29.77 -2.59 24.16
CA PRO A 436 -28.39 -3.07 24.18
C PRO A 436 -27.71 -3.10 22.80
N VAL A 437 -28.43 -3.50 21.76
CA VAL A 437 -27.90 -3.59 20.38
C VAL A 437 -27.36 -2.26 19.83
N TYR A 438 -27.88 -1.12 20.31
CA TYR A 438 -27.39 0.22 19.96
C TYR A 438 -26.45 0.78 21.04
N ALA A 439 -26.84 0.67 22.31
CA ALA A 439 -26.10 1.20 23.44
C ALA A 439 -24.69 0.59 23.54
N ASP A 440 -24.55 -0.72 23.34
CA ASP A 440 -23.26 -1.42 23.37
C ASP A 440 -22.36 -1.01 22.21
N ARG A 441 -22.94 -0.73 21.03
CA ARG A 441 -22.17 -0.23 19.86
C ARG A 441 -21.62 1.17 20.11
N LEU A 442 -22.43 2.08 20.65
CA LEU A 442 -22.00 3.43 21.02
C LEU A 442 -20.93 3.38 22.12
N LYS A 443 -21.15 2.58 23.16
CA LYS A 443 -20.20 2.37 24.26
C LYS A 443 -18.87 1.80 23.75
N SER A 444 -18.91 0.78 22.90
CA SER A 444 -17.72 0.18 22.30
C SER A 444 -16.95 1.21 21.46
N ARG A 445 -17.66 2.06 20.70
CA ARG A 445 -17.03 3.12 19.91
C ARG A 445 -16.41 4.19 20.80
N ALA A 446 -17.08 4.62 21.86
CA ALA A 446 -16.55 5.59 22.83
C ALA A 446 -15.31 5.03 23.56
N GLN A 447 -15.35 3.76 23.98
CA GLN A 447 -14.20 3.06 24.56
C GLN A 447 -13.03 2.95 23.59
N ALA A 448 -13.30 2.72 22.29
CA ALA A 448 -12.26 2.73 21.28
C ALA A 448 -11.59 4.11 21.16
N VAL A 449 -12.37 5.20 21.13
CA VAL A 449 -11.83 6.58 21.12
C VAL A 449 -10.97 6.82 22.36
N LEU A 450 -11.46 6.46 23.55
CA LEU A 450 -10.70 6.61 24.80
C LEU A 450 -9.37 5.84 24.77
N LYS A 451 -9.40 4.58 24.29
CA LYS A 451 -8.20 3.76 24.16
C LYS A 451 -7.19 4.37 23.18
N GLN A 452 -7.66 4.86 22.03
CA GLN A 452 -6.79 5.52 21.05
C GLN A 452 -6.20 6.82 21.62
N TYR A 453 -7.01 7.61 22.31
CA TYR A 453 -6.55 8.84 22.96
C TYR A 453 -5.46 8.57 24.00
N ALA A 454 -5.63 7.54 24.84
CA ALA A 454 -4.61 7.12 25.83
C ALA A 454 -3.29 6.65 25.19
N LEU A 455 -3.32 6.23 23.92
CA LEU A 455 -2.12 5.87 23.13
C LEU A 455 -1.52 7.07 22.37
N GLY A 456 -2.02 8.29 22.61
CA GLY A 456 -1.60 9.49 21.89
C GLY A 456 -2.07 9.53 20.44
N ARG A 457 -3.17 8.84 20.11
CA ARG A 457 -3.81 8.96 18.79
C ARG A 457 -4.95 9.96 18.85
N LEU A 458 -4.80 11.07 18.13
CA LEU A 458 -5.69 12.23 18.17
C LEU A 458 -6.42 12.39 16.84
N ILE A 459 -7.73 12.61 16.91
CA ILE A 459 -8.54 13.07 15.77
C ILE A 459 -8.18 14.53 15.51
N VAL A 460 -7.84 14.86 14.27
CA VAL A 460 -7.58 16.24 13.81
C VAL A 460 -8.22 16.50 12.45
N ALA A 461 -8.44 17.77 12.12
CA ALA A 461 -8.96 18.17 10.81
C ALA A 461 -7.95 17.83 9.70
N GLY A 462 -8.43 17.13 8.67
CA GLY A 462 -7.60 16.64 7.57
C GLY A 462 -8.12 15.34 6.98
N ASP A 463 -7.36 14.78 6.04
CA ASP A 463 -7.66 13.52 5.37
C ASP A 463 -6.38 12.66 5.26
N ASN A 464 -6.50 11.41 4.80
CA ASN A 464 -5.37 10.53 4.51
C ASN A 464 -5.55 9.97 3.09
N ARG A 465 -4.73 10.40 2.14
CA ARG A 465 -4.96 10.22 0.70
C ARG A 465 -3.76 9.54 0.06
N TYR A 466 -3.95 8.86 -1.07
CA TYR A 466 -2.81 8.35 -1.84
C TYR A 466 -1.95 9.52 -2.32
N LEU A 467 -0.64 9.41 -2.15
CA LEU A 467 0.31 10.32 -2.77
C LEU A 467 0.29 10.08 -4.28
N SER A 468 0.23 11.16 -5.04
CA SER A 468 0.29 11.18 -6.49
C SER A 468 1.22 12.30 -6.91
N ALA A 469 1.93 12.12 -8.02
CA ALA A 469 2.63 13.23 -8.66
C ALA A 469 1.65 13.99 -9.58
N ASP A 470 2.04 15.15 -10.10
CA ASP A 470 1.20 15.88 -11.05
C ASP A 470 0.95 15.07 -12.33
N LEU A 471 -0.23 14.45 -12.40
CA LEU A 471 -0.64 13.59 -13.50
C LEU A 471 -0.80 14.35 -14.83
N LEU A 472 -1.08 15.66 -14.81
CA LEU A 472 -1.09 16.46 -16.04
C LEU A 472 0.32 16.67 -16.58
N GLY A 473 1.29 16.94 -15.70
CA GLY A 473 2.70 16.93 -16.02
C GLY A 473 3.15 15.61 -16.65
N PHE A 474 2.62 14.48 -16.15
CA PHE A 474 2.92 13.15 -16.69
C PHE A 474 2.45 13.04 -18.13
N LEU A 475 1.17 13.31 -18.39
CA LEU A 475 0.60 13.23 -19.73
C LEU A 475 1.22 14.24 -20.70
N ARG A 476 1.57 15.43 -20.22
CA ARG A 476 2.23 16.47 -21.02
C ARG A 476 3.59 15.99 -21.55
N SER A 477 4.30 15.15 -20.80
CA SER A 477 5.63 14.66 -21.20
C SER A 477 5.62 13.87 -22.52
N PHE A 478 4.48 13.29 -22.91
CA PHE A 478 4.33 12.55 -24.16
C PHE A 478 3.94 13.44 -25.34
N ILE A 479 3.67 14.72 -25.14
CA ILE A 479 3.27 15.61 -26.23
C ILE A 479 4.53 16.10 -26.97
N PRO A 480 4.72 15.75 -28.26
CA PRO A 480 5.89 16.17 -29.01
C PRO A 480 5.91 17.70 -29.19
N ALA A 481 7.02 18.35 -28.87
CA ALA A 481 7.16 19.80 -29.02
C ALA A 481 6.86 20.27 -30.46
N LYS A 482 7.34 19.50 -31.46
CA LYS A 482 7.13 19.76 -32.89
C LYS A 482 6.17 18.74 -33.47
N ALA A 483 4.91 19.13 -33.66
CA ALA A 483 3.92 18.32 -34.38
C ALA A 483 2.98 19.19 -35.22
N LYS A 484 2.46 18.63 -36.31
CA LYS A 484 1.41 19.28 -37.12
C LYS A 484 0.11 19.27 -36.32
N ARG A 485 -0.36 20.46 -35.93
CA ARG A 485 -1.60 20.65 -35.16
C ARG A 485 -2.57 21.56 -35.89
N ASN A 486 -3.84 21.22 -35.85
CA ASN A 486 -4.92 22.15 -36.20
C ASN A 486 -5.07 23.24 -35.13
N THR A 487 -5.93 24.24 -35.37
CA THR A 487 -6.09 25.39 -34.45
C THR A 487 -6.53 24.97 -33.04
N SER A 488 -7.49 24.06 -32.93
CA SER A 488 -7.98 23.57 -31.63
C SER A 488 -6.88 22.82 -30.87
N GLN A 489 -6.16 21.93 -31.55
CA GLN A 489 -5.04 21.18 -30.97
C GLN A 489 -3.88 22.10 -30.55
N ARG A 490 -3.63 23.17 -31.31
CA ARG A 490 -2.61 24.18 -30.94
C ARG A 490 -3.04 24.94 -29.69
N ASN A 491 -4.30 25.32 -29.57
CA ASN A 491 -4.82 25.98 -28.37
C ASN A 491 -4.76 25.05 -27.15
N PHE A 492 -5.12 23.77 -27.31
CA PHE A 492 -4.99 22.76 -26.25
C PHE A 492 -3.53 22.59 -25.81
N PHE A 493 -2.61 22.41 -26.77
CA PHE A 493 -1.18 22.30 -26.48
C PHE A 493 -0.65 23.51 -25.71
N ASN A 494 -0.99 24.73 -26.13
CA ASN A 494 -0.59 25.95 -25.43
C ASN A 494 -1.15 25.98 -24.00
N GLY A 495 -2.41 25.59 -23.81
CA GLY A 495 -3.01 25.46 -22.48
C GLY A 495 -2.30 24.43 -21.61
N ALA A 496 -1.96 23.26 -22.16
CA ALA A 496 -1.25 22.21 -21.43
C ALA A 496 0.17 22.64 -21.01
N ILE A 497 0.87 23.39 -21.86
CA ILE A 497 2.20 23.94 -21.56
C ILE A 497 2.11 25.04 -20.48
N GLN A 498 1.05 25.85 -20.48
CA GLN A 498 0.82 26.89 -19.47
C GLN A 498 0.31 26.33 -18.13
N SER A 499 -0.19 25.09 -18.10
CA SER A 499 -0.70 24.42 -16.89
C SER A 499 0.43 23.75 -16.09
N GLU A 500 1.51 24.48 -15.83
CA GLU A 500 2.61 23.99 -14.99
C GLU A 500 2.18 23.89 -13.53
N PHE A 501 2.65 22.86 -12.83
CA PHE A 501 2.27 22.61 -11.45
C PHE A 501 3.20 23.38 -10.50
N GLU A 502 2.62 24.16 -9.60
CA GLU A 502 3.38 24.95 -8.63
C GLU A 502 4.21 24.08 -7.67
N LYS A 503 5.52 24.33 -7.57
CA LYS A 503 6.45 23.49 -6.78
C LYS A 503 6.14 23.47 -5.28
N ASN A 504 5.63 24.58 -4.74
CA ASN A 504 5.33 24.74 -3.32
C ASN A 504 3.83 24.57 -3.00
N ALA A 505 3.09 23.88 -3.87
CA ALA A 505 1.67 23.61 -3.69
C ALA A 505 1.35 22.11 -3.73
N PHE A 506 0.16 21.77 -3.23
CA PHE A 506 -0.45 20.47 -3.43
C PHE A 506 -1.89 20.62 -3.94
N TYR A 507 -2.32 19.71 -4.80
CA TYR A 507 -3.68 19.66 -5.30
C TYR A 507 -4.36 18.38 -4.80
N ALA A 508 -5.44 18.55 -4.03
CA ALA A 508 -6.19 17.43 -3.51
C ALA A 508 -7.67 17.63 -3.89
N PRO A 509 -8.20 16.95 -4.92
CA PRO A 509 -9.58 17.12 -5.34
C PRO A 509 -10.56 16.69 -4.24
N SER A 510 -11.74 17.30 -4.23
CA SER A 510 -12.81 17.01 -3.26
C SER A 510 -12.37 17.05 -1.79
N MET A 511 -11.57 18.03 -1.36
CA MET A 511 -11.30 18.22 0.07
C MET A 511 -12.59 18.48 0.85
N ALA A 512 -12.81 17.69 1.90
CA ALA A 512 -14.01 17.81 2.75
C ALA A 512 -13.76 18.63 4.03
N TYR A 513 -12.51 18.88 4.39
CA TYR A 513 -12.10 19.66 5.55
C TYR A 513 -11.93 21.14 5.19
N THR A 514 -12.26 22.02 6.13
CA THR A 514 -11.92 23.44 6.03
C THR A 514 -10.41 23.60 6.19
N HIS A 515 -9.82 24.50 5.42
CA HIS A 515 -8.39 24.75 5.43
C HIS A 515 -8.09 26.25 5.30
N SER A 516 -6.89 26.64 5.72
CA SER A 516 -6.28 27.91 5.36
C SER A 516 -5.62 27.78 3.98
N ASN A 517 -4.76 28.73 3.60
CA ASN A 517 -4.00 28.66 2.35
C ASN A 517 -2.89 27.60 2.39
N GLU A 518 -2.52 27.08 3.56
CA GLU A 518 -1.42 26.12 3.76
C GLU A 518 -1.93 24.92 4.54
N CYS A 519 -1.42 23.72 4.21
CA CYS A 519 -1.63 22.51 5.00
C CYS A 519 -0.30 21.79 5.22
N THR A 520 -0.25 20.96 6.26
CA THR A 520 0.88 20.09 6.54
C THR A 520 0.61 18.72 5.95
N LEU A 521 1.54 18.22 5.15
CA LEU A 521 1.59 16.85 4.65
C LEU A 521 2.50 16.02 5.54
N LEU A 522 2.01 14.85 5.95
CA LEU A 522 2.71 13.92 6.85
C LEU A 522 2.55 12.48 6.36
N ARG A 523 3.62 11.69 6.41
CA ARG A 523 3.60 10.24 6.14
C ARG A 523 3.88 9.43 7.40
N ASN A 524 3.34 8.21 7.47
CA ASN A 524 3.78 7.22 8.45
C ASN A 524 4.70 6.19 7.81
N PRO A 525 5.72 5.67 8.53
CA PRO A 525 6.16 6.12 9.85
C PRO A 525 6.80 7.52 9.78
N HIS A 526 6.72 8.25 10.88
CA HIS A 526 7.34 9.57 11.01
C HIS A 526 8.45 9.53 12.05
N ILE A 527 9.62 10.04 11.70
CA ILE A 527 10.83 9.90 12.53
C ILE A 527 11.39 11.25 12.91
N SER A 528 11.28 12.27 12.06
CA SER A 528 11.95 13.56 12.28
C SER A 528 11.21 14.76 11.72
N ARG A 529 11.52 15.96 12.24
CA ARG A 529 10.97 17.23 11.78
C ARG A 529 11.23 17.52 10.30
N ASN A 530 12.32 16.99 9.74
CA ASN A 530 12.64 17.14 8.32
C ASN A 530 11.55 16.54 7.42
N GLU A 531 10.79 15.59 7.96
CA GLU A 531 9.69 14.92 7.27
C GLU A 531 8.34 15.64 7.36
N GLU A 532 8.31 16.78 8.04
CA GLU A 532 7.15 17.67 8.06
C GLU A 532 7.20 18.57 6.82
N VAL A 533 6.23 18.42 5.91
CA VAL A 533 6.17 19.22 4.69
C VAL A 533 4.96 20.14 4.73
N GLN A 534 5.17 21.45 4.71
CA GLN A 534 4.08 22.44 4.60
C GLN A 534 4.00 22.96 3.17
N LEU A 535 2.82 22.84 2.56
CA LEU A 535 2.57 23.27 1.19
C LEU A 535 1.31 24.13 1.11
N GLN A 536 1.28 24.99 0.10
CA GLN A 536 0.08 25.76 -0.22
C GLN A 536 -0.97 24.85 -0.85
N VAL A 537 -2.23 25.11 -0.54
CA VAL A 537 -3.33 24.53 -1.31
C VAL A 537 -3.29 25.12 -2.70
N TYR A 538 -3.29 24.28 -3.74
CA TYR A 538 -3.14 24.71 -5.13
C TYR A 538 -4.11 25.86 -5.49
N PRO A 539 -3.59 27.06 -5.81
CA PRO A 539 -4.42 28.23 -6.09
C PRO A 539 -5.07 28.12 -7.47
N ASP A 540 -6.22 28.77 -7.65
CA ASP A 540 -6.82 29.08 -8.97
C ASP A 540 -6.81 27.92 -9.99
N VAL A 541 -7.24 26.73 -9.53
CA VAL A 541 -7.27 25.49 -10.34
C VAL A 541 -7.77 25.75 -11.75
N GLU A 542 -6.91 25.54 -12.74
CA GLU A 542 -7.14 25.81 -14.14
C GLU A 542 -8.17 24.85 -14.75
N ASN A 543 -8.79 25.25 -15.85
CA ASN A 543 -9.86 24.47 -16.50
C ASN A 543 -9.39 23.07 -16.93
N MET A 544 -8.13 22.92 -17.33
CA MET A 544 -7.58 21.62 -17.73
C MET A 544 -7.51 20.65 -16.54
N ARG A 545 -6.96 21.08 -15.40
CA ARG A 545 -6.92 20.30 -14.16
C ARG A 545 -8.30 19.99 -13.61
N LYS A 546 -9.21 20.96 -13.64
CA LYS A 546 -10.63 20.71 -13.33
C LYS A 546 -11.22 19.63 -14.22
N TYR A 547 -11.02 19.71 -15.53
CA TYR A 547 -11.62 18.77 -16.48
C TYR A 547 -11.08 17.35 -16.33
N TYR A 548 -9.76 17.20 -16.18
CA TYR A 548 -9.12 15.88 -16.18
C TYR A 548 -8.93 15.25 -14.80
N LEU A 549 -8.90 16.02 -13.70
CA LEU A 549 -8.50 15.49 -12.38
C LEU A 549 -9.54 15.70 -11.26
N SER A 550 -10.56 16.56 -11.44
CA SER A 550 -11.50 16.88 -10.35
C SER A 550 -12.42 15.73 -9.93
N HIS A 551 -12.54 14.69 -10.76
CA HIS A 551 -13.33 13.49 -10.44
C HIS A 551 -12.60 12.53 -9.50
N LEU A 552 -11.28 12.68 -9.32
CA LEU A 552 -10.50 11.88 -8.38
C LEU A 552 -10.89 12.26 -6.94
N THR A 553 -10.99 11.29 -6.03
CA THR A 553 -11.58 11.53 -4.69
C THR A 553 -10.63 11.29 -3.50
N ASP A 554 -9.54 10.55 -3.70
CA ASP A 554 -8.69 10.03 -2.61
C ASP A 554 -7.19 10.18 -2.93
N VAL A 555 -6.84 11.26 -3.62
CA VAL A 555 -5.46 11.57 -4.05
C VAL A 555 -5.02 12.93 -3.53
N VAL A 556 -3.73 13.06 -3.25
CA VAL A 556 -3.04 14.33 -3.05
C VAL A 556 -1.86 14.40 -4.01
N MET A 557 -1.93 15.36 -4.92
CA MET A 557 -0.92 15.58 -5.94
C MET A 557 0.10 16.61 -5.48
N VAL A 558 1.37 16.31 -5.69
CA VAL A 558 2.51 17.21 -5.48
C VAL A 558 3.32 17.33 -6.77
N ASN A 559 4.17 18.35 -6.88
CA ASN A 559 5.05 18.44 -8.03
C ASN A 559 6.05 17.26 -8.03
N TRP A 560 6.16 16.58 -9.17
CA TRP A 560 6.99 15.38 -9.35
C TRP A 560 8.49 15.66 -9.24
N ASP A 561 8.93 16.89 -9.53
CA ASP A 561 10.35 17.28 -9.53
C ASP A 561 10.78 18.03 -8.25
N SER A 562 9.90 18.04 -7.24
CA SER A 562 10.17 18.65 -5.94
C SER A 562 10.68 17.64 -4.91
N LEU A 563 11.41 18.11 -3.91
CA LEU A 563 11.85 17.29 -2.78
C LEU A 563 10.71 16.83 -1.85
N THR A 564 9.45 17.08 -2.20
CA THR A 564 8.30 16.78 -1.34
C THR A 564 8.20 15.30 -0.99
N ALA A 565 8.29 14.40 -1.98
CA ALA A 565 8.19 12.96 -1.75
C ALA A 565 9.38 12.44 -0.93
N GLU A 566 10.60 12.89 -1.26
CA GLU A 566 11.83 12.58 -0.51
C GLU A 566 11.73 13.03 0.95
N ARG A 567 11.23 14.24 1.19
CA ARG A 567 11.01 14.76 2.53
C ARG A 567 9.93 13.98 3.27
N LEU A 568 8.91 13.43 2.62
CA LEU A 568 7.89 12.60 3.26
C LEU A 568 8.41 11.19 3.63
N GLY A 569 9.66 11.10 4.09
CA GLY A 569 10.33 9.87 4.50
C GLY A 569 10.72 8.98 3.32
N GLY A 570 11.14 9.56 2.19
CA GLY A 570 11.41 8.82 0.95
C GLY A 570 10.15 8.15 0.40
N ALA A 571 9.05 8.89 0.35
CA ALA A 571 7.78 8.39 -0.18
C ALA A 571 7.89 8.11 -1.68
N ASP A 572 7.16 7.11 -2.15
CA ASP A 572 6.92 6.89 -3.58
C ASP A 572 5.43 7.06 -3.90
N PHE A 573 5.05 6.81 -5.15
CA PHE A 573 3.68 6.94 -5.63
C PHE A 573 3.03 5.56 -5.87
N ASP A 574 3.53 4.51 -5.20
CA ASP A 574 3.15 3.10 -5.43
C ASP A 574 2.00 2.60 -4.52
N GLY A 575 1.49 3.51 -3.70
CA GLY A 575 0.37 3.33 -2.77
C GLY A 575 0.59 3.99 -1.41
N ASP A 576 1.63 4.80 -1.27
CA ASP A 576 1.88 5.57 -0.06
C ASP A 576 0.72 6.52 0.25
N MET A 577 0.40 6.63 1.55
CA MET A 577 -0.71 7.42 2.04
C MET A 577 -0.19 8.60 2.85
N ILE A 578 -0.64 9.80 2.48
CA ILE A 578 -0.24 11.07 3.07
C ILE A 578 -1.42 11.69 3.79
N LYS A 579 -1.16 12.13 5.01
CA LYS A 579 -2.10 12.92 5.79
C LYS A 579 -2.01 14.37 5.38
N THR A 580 -3.12 14.93 4.91
CA THR A 580 -3.24 16.36 4.63
C THR A 580 -3.90 17.04 5.82
N ILE A 581 -3.10 17.64 6.70
CA ILE A 581 -3.56 18.20 7.98
C ILE A 581 -3.86 19.69 7.84
N SER A 582 -5.12 20.05 8.08
CA SER A 582 -5.58 21.44 8.10
C SER A 582 -5.73 22.03 9.50
N ASP A 583 -5.45 21.25 10.55
CA ASP A 583 -5.49 21.73 11.92
C ASP A 583 -4.56 22.95 12.13
N PRO A 584 -5.06 24.08 12.66
CA PRO A 584 -4.28 25.30 12.75
C PRO A 584 -3.14 25.23 13.76
N ILE A 585 -3.23 24.40 14.81
CA ILE A 585 -2.14 24.23 15.79
C ILE A 585 -1.01 23.45 15.14
N VAL A 586 -1.34 22.33 14.48
CA VAL A 586 -0.34 21.52 13.75
C VAL A 586 0.41 22.38 12.74
N ASN A 587 -0.33 23.13 11.90
CA ASN A 587 0.28 24.00 10.90
C ASN A 587 1.17 25.09 11.52
N ARG A 588 0.80 25.67 12.67
CA ARG A 588 1.65 26.63 13.39
C ARG A 588 2.88 25.98 14.02
N CYS A 589 2.78 24.77 14.54
CA CYS A 589 3.92 24.02 15.08
C CYS A 589 4.96 23.75 13.99
N VAL A 590 4.54 23.21 12.85
CA VAL A 590 5.45 22.93 11.72
C VAL A 590 6.09 24.22 11.20
N LYS A 591 5.33 25.31 11.10
CA LYS A 591 5.85 26.62 10.70
C LYS A 591 6.86 27.20 11.69
N ARG A 592 6.69 26.94 12.99
CA ARG A 592 7.68 27.30 14.03
C ARG A 592 8.96 26.49 13.87
N ASN A 593 8.85 25.17 13.64
CA ASN A 593 10.00 24.30 13.36
C ASN A 593 10.81 24.84 12.17
N SER A 594 10.15 25.16 11.06
CA SER A 594 10.82 25.66 9.84
C SER A 594 11.50 27.02 10.02
N LYS A 595 11.03 27.87 10.95
CA LYS A 595 11.61 29.20 11.21
C LYS A 595 12.75 29.18 12.24
N ALA A 596 12.70 28.25 13.18
CA ALA A 596 13.74 28.08 14.20
C ALA A 596 15.08 27.58 13.60
N GLU A 597 15.06 27.12 12.35
CA GLU A 597 16.22 26.64 11.59
C GLU A 597 16.86 27.71 10.70
N THR A 598 16.35 28.95 10.72
CA THR A 598 17.08 30.11 10.17
C THR A 598 17.91 30.74 11.30
N PRO A 599 19.26 30.74 11.20
CA PRO A 599 20.14 31.34 12.21
C PRO A 599 19.84 32.80 12.53
#